data_AF-A0A428I331-F1
#
_entry.id   AF-A0A428I331-F1
#
_cell.length_a   1.000
_cell.length_b   1.000
_cell.length_c   1.000
_cell.angle_alpha   90.00
_cell.angle_beta   90.00
_cell.angle_gamma   90.00
#
_symmetry.space_group_name_H-M   'P 1'
#
loop_
_entity.id
_entity.type
_entity.pdbx_description
1 polymer ?
#
loop_
_entity_poly.entity_id
_entity_poly.type
_entity_poly.pdbx_seq_one_letter_code
_entity_poly.pdbx_strand_id
1 'polypeptide(L)'
;MTKLIFMGTPDFSATVLKGLLTDDRYEILAVVTQPDRAVGRKKVIQETPVKQAAKEAGLPIYQPEKLSGSPEMEDLMKLGADGIVTAAFGQFLPSKLLDSMDFAVNVHASLLPKHRGGAPIHYALIQGDEEAGVTIMEMVKEMDAGDMISRRSIPITDEDNVGTLFEKLALVGRDLLLDTLSAYIAGEIKPEPQDPSQVTFSPNIKPEEEKLDWNKSNRQLFNQIRGMNPWPVAHTFLKGDRFKIYEALPVEGQGNPGEILSIGKKELIVATAQGALSLKQVQPAGKPKMDIASFLNGVGRTLTVGERFGD
;
A
#
# COMPACT_ATOMS: atom_id res chain seq x y z
N MET A 1 25.17 8.06 -19.16
CA MET A 1 24.60 7.94 -17.82
C MET A 1 23.44 8.91 -17.77
N THR A 2 22.24 8.42 -17.52
CA THR A 2 21.01 9.22 -17.46
C THR A 2 20.86 9.80 -16.07
N LYS A 3 20.65 11.11 -15.98
CA LYS A 3 20.51 11.86 -14.74
C LYS A 3 19.05 11.88 -14.30
N LEU A 4 18.79 11.42 -13.08
CA LEU A 4 17.44 11.25 -12.57
C LEU A 4 17.20 12.07 -11.31
N ILE A 5 15.96 12.55 -11.18
CA ILE A 5 15.38 12.92 -9.89
C ILE A 5 14.49 11.76 -9.43
N PHE A 6 14.72 11.29 -8.21
CA PHE A 6 13.86 10.27 -7.61
C PHE A 6 12.85 10.90 -6.66
N MET A 7 11.57 10.53 -6.76
CA MET A 7 10.54 11.01 -5.84
C MET A 7 9.76 9.85 -5.21
N GLY A 8 9.77 9.75 -3.89
CA GLY A 8 9.10 8.67 -3.19
C GLY A 8 9.11 8.85 -1.67
N THR A 9 8.45 7.96 -0.93
CA THR A 9 8.32 8.12 0.53
C THR A 9 8.44 6.82 1.32
N PRO A 10 7.56 5.81 1.12
CA PRO A 10 7.56 4.60 1.94
C PRO A 10 8.69 3.62 1.55
N ASP A 11 8.77 2.50 2.28
CA ASP A 11 9.77 1.44 2.05
C ASP A 11 9.74 0.85 0.63
N PHE A 12 8.56 0.83 -0.02
CA PHE A 12 8.43 0.45 -1.42
C PHE A 12 9.32 1.31 -2.30
N SER A 13 9.22 2.62 -2.15
CA SER A 13 10.01 3.59 -2.90
C SER A 13 11.49 3.53 -2.53
N ALA A 14 11.82 3.30 -1.25
CA ALA A 14 13.20 3.15 -0.81
C ALA A 14 13.87 1.93 -1.48
N THR A 15 13.12 0.85 -1.69
CA THR A 15 13.59 -0.35 -2.41
C THR A 15 13.89 -0.03 -3.88
N VAL A 16 13.01 0.74 -4.54
CA VAL A 16 13.22 1.20 -5.92
C VAL A 16 14.44 2.11 -6.03
N LEU A 17 14.59 3.11 -5.15
CA LEU A 17 15.74 4.01 -5.10
C LEU A 17 17.05 3.24 -4.93
N LYS A 18 17.09 2.29 -3.98
CA LYS A 18 18.26 1.44 -3.76
C LYS A 18 18.64 0.63 -5.00
N GLY A 19 17.66 0.16 -5.78
CA GLY A 19 17.93 -0.50 -7.05
C GLY A 19 18.60 0.43 -8.07
N LEU A 20 18.04 1.62 -8.27
CA LEU A 20 18.61 2.62 -9.19
C LEU A 20 20.03 3.01 -8.81
N LEU A 21 20.32 3.13 -7.50
CA LEU A 21 21.65 3.45 -6.98
C LEU A 21 22.72 2.38 -7.27
N THR A 22 22.31 1.14 -7.58
CA THR A 22 23.24 0.05 -7.91
C THR A 22 23.54 -0.07 -9.41
N ASP A 23 22.89 0.74 -10.24
CA ASP A 23 22.94 0.62 -11.70
C ASP A 23 23.71 1.80 -12.30
N ASP A 24 24.84 1.51 -12.94
CA ASP A 24 25.78 2.49 -13.48
C ASP A 24 25.26 3.25 -14.70
N ARG A 25 24.09 2.86 -15.23
CA ARG A 25 23.40 3.61 -16.29
C ARG A 25 22.78 4.89 -15.75
N TYR A 26 22.53 4.99 -14.44
CA TYR A 26 21.78 6.08 -13.82
C TYR A 26 22.59 6.88 -12.79
N GLU A 27 22.40 8.20 -12.77
CA GLU A 27 22.93 9.11 -11.76
C GLU A 27 21.77 9.78 -11.03
N ILE A 28 21.61 9.55 -9.72
CA ILE A 28 20.57 10.22 -8.94
C ILE A 28 21.09 11.60 -8.48
N LEU A 29 20.54 12.68 -9.04
CA LEU A 29 20.96 14.05 -8.70
C LEU A 29 20.32 14.54 -7.40
N ALA A 30 19.07 14.14 -7.15
CA ALA A 30 18.30 14.56 -5.98
C ALA A 30 17.19 13.57 -5.65
N VAL A 31 16.82 13.55 -4.37
CA VAL A 31 15.70 12.79 -3.84
C VAL A 31 14.65 13.74 -3.27
N VAL A 32 13.40 13.57 -3.66
CA VAL A 32 12.25 14.28 -3.11
C VAL A 32 11.39 13.32 -2.31
N THR A 33 11.06 13.70 -1.08
CA THR A 33 10.22 12.87 -0.19
C THR A 33 9.33 13.73 0.69
N GLN A 34 8.31 13.14 1.29
CA GLN A 34 7.45 13.86 2.23
C GLN A 34 8.25 14.39 3.43
N PRO A 35 7.82 15.52 4.04
CA PRO A 35 8.37 16.00 5.30
C PRO A 35 8.30 14.95 6.40
N ASP A 36 9.25 14.99 7.34
CA ASP A 36 9.23 14.09 8.50
C ASP A 36 7.96 14.34 9.31
N ARG A 37 7.26 13.27 9.69
CA ARG A 37 6.01 13.36 10.45
C ARG A 37 6.17 12.71 11.82
N ALA A 38 5.42 13.24 12.79
CA ALA A 38 5.33 12.65 14.11
C ALA A 38 4.50 11.37 14.05
N VAL A 39 5.08 10.24 14.46
CA VAL A 39 4.43 8.93 14.42
C VAL A 39 4.10 8.41 15.82
N GLY A 40 3.03 7.61 15.89
CA GLY A 40 2.62 6.91 17.10
C GLY A 40 2.21 7.81 18.26
N ARG A 41 1.94 7.20 19.42
CA ARG A 41 1.44 7.92 20.61
C ARG A 41 2.47 8.86 21.22
N LYS A 42 3.76 8.55 21.06
CA LYS A 42 4.87 9.36 21.60
C LYS A 42 5.25 10.54 20.69
N LYS A 43 4.62 10.68 19.52
CA LYS A 43 4.87 11.75 18.53
C LYS A 43 6.36 11.93 18.21
N VAL A 44 7.08 10.80 18.09
CA VAL A 44 8.49 10.85 17.69
C VAL A 44 8.53 11.25 16.22
N ILE A 45 9.33 12.27 15.90
CA ILE A 45 9.57 12.66 14.51
C ILE A 45 10.33 11.53 13.85
N GLN A 46 9.74 10.93 12.82
CA GLN A 46 10.36 9.85 12.06
C GLN A 46 10.65 10.31 10.63
N GLU A 47 11.88 10.07 10.21
CA GLU A 47 12.31 10.27 8.83
C GLU A 47 11.64 9.24 7.92
N THR A 48 11.35 9.64 6.69
CA THR A 48 10.80 8.72 5.69
C THR A 48 11.85 7.66 5.31
N PRO A 49 11.45 6.43 4.97
CA PRO A 49 12.37 5.40 4.46
C PRO A 49 13.24 5.87 3.29
N VAL A 50 12.66 6.63 2.36
CA VAL A 50 13.39 7.23 1.23
C VAL A 50 14.43 8.26 1.70
N LYS A 51 14.12 9.10 2.69
CA LYS A 51 15.10 10.05 3.26
C LYS A 51 16.29 9.31 3.87
N GLN A 52 16.04 8.22 4.60
CA GLN A 52 17.10 7.42 5.20
C GLN A 52 18.02 6.83 4.12
N ALA A 53 17.44 6.19 3.10
CA ALA A 53 18.20 5.65 1.96
C ALA A 53 19.01 6.73 1.21
N ALA A 54 18.43 7.92 1.01
CA ALA A 54 19.12 9.02 0.36
C ALA A 54 20.29 9.57 1.19
N LYS A 55 20.15 9.67 2.51
CA LYS A 55 21.24 10.08 3.41
C LYS A 55 22.38 9.08 3.44
N GLU A 56 22.07 7.78 3.50
CA GLU A 56 23.06 6.71 3.43
C GLU A 56 23.90 6.80 2.14
N ALA A 57 23.27 7.20 1.04
CA ALA A 57 23.91 7.41 -0.25
C ALA A 57 24.55 8.81 -0.44
N GLY A 58 24.43 9.71 0.53
CA GLY A 58 24.98 11.07 0.44
C GLY A 58 24.28 11.97 -0.59
N LEU A 59 23.02 11.71 -0.91
CA LEU A 59 22.27 12.44 -1.93
C LEU A 59 21.65 13.75 -1.39
N PRO A 60 21.46 14.78 -2.24
CA PRO A 60 20.63 15.94 -1.93
C PRO A 60 19.17 15.53 -1.68
N ILE A 61 18.55 16.10 -0.64
CA ILE A 61 17.19 15.75 -0.20
C ILE A 61 16.32 17.00 -0.15
N TYR A 62 15.16 16.93 -0.80
CA TYR A 62 14.12 17.95 -0.80
C TYR A 62 12.86 17.43 -0.11
N GLN A 63 12.28 18.23 0.80
CA GLN A 63 11.07 17.86 1.55
C GLN A 63 10.02 18.98 1.53
N PRO A 64 9.51 19.38 0.35
CA PRO A 64 8.49 20.42 0.28
C PRO A 64 7.18 19.92 0.92
N GLU A 65 6.55 20.76 1.73
CA GLU A 65 5.18 20.53 2.22
C GLU A 65 4.17 20.42 1.07
N LYS A 66 4.42 21.18 0.00
CA LYS A 66 3.70 21.13 -1.27
C LYS A 66 4.67 21.45 -2.39
N LEU A 67 4.90 20.52 -3.32
CA LEU A 67 5.84 20.69 -4.43
C LEU A 67 5.39 21.79 -5.41
N SER A 68 4.08 21.88 -5.67
CA SER A 68 3.54 22.87 -6.60
C SER A 68 3.76 24.30 -6.12
N GLY A 69 4.60 25.04 -6.85
CA GLY A 69 4.90 26.45 -6.58
C GLY A 69 5.93 26.67 -5.47
N SER A 70 6.66 25.62 -5.08
CA SER A 70 7.69 25.71 -4.05
C SER A 70 9.05 26.12 -4.63
N PRO A 71 9.94 26.75 -3.83
CA PRO A 71 11.32 27.01 -4.25
C PRO A 71 12.07 25.73 -4.65
N GLU A 72 11.82 24.62 -3.96
CA GLU A 72 12.41 23.31 -4.25
C GLU A 72 12.06 22.85 -5.67
N MET A 73 10.83 23.07 -6.14
CA MET A 73 10.48 22.76 -7.53
C MET A 73 11.32 23.55 -8.52
N GLU A 74 11.61 24.83 -8.25
CA GLU A 74 12.47 25.64 -9.10
C GLU A 74 13.92 25.18 -9.10
N ASP A 75 14.43 24.73 -7.95
CA ASP A 75 15.77 24.18 -7.84
C ASP A 75 15.90 22.86 -8.60
N LEU A 76 14.92 21.96 -8.45
CA LEU A 76 14.88 20.67 -9.14
C LEU A 76 14.93 20.84 -10.67
N MET A 77 14.20 21.81 -11.23
CA MET A 77 14.23 22.10 -12.67
C MET A 77 15.59 22.64 -13.16
N LYS A 78 16.46 23.13 -12.27
CA LYS A 78 17.79 23.68 -12.61
C LYS A 78 18.92 22.67 -12.45
N LEU A 79 18.65 21.48 -11.89
CA LEU A 79 19.68 20.46 -11.65
C LEU A 79 20.24 19.83 -12.93
N GLY A 80 19.55 19.99 -14.07
CA GLY A 80 19.95 19.35 -15.32
C GLY A 80 19.75 17.83 -15.29
N ALA A 81 18.64 17.38 -14.69
CA ALA A 81 18.18 16.00 -14.79
C ALA A 81 17.57 15.76 -16.18
N ASP A 82 17.72 14.54 -16.70
CA ASP A 82 17.09 14.11 -17.94
C ASP A 82 15.65 13.66 -17.68
N GLY A 83 15.39 13.03 -16.53
CA GLY A 83 14.06 12.51 -16.21
C GLY A 83 13.74 12.36 -14.73
N ILE A 84 12.48 12.03 -14.47
CA ILE A 84 11.96 11.76 -13.13
C ILE A 84 11.53 10.30 -13.03
N VAL A 85 11.93 9.65 -11.93
CA VAL A 85 11.32 8.38 -11.50
C VAL A 85 10.55 8.62 -10.21
N THR A 86 9.27 8.24 -10.20
CA THR A 86 8.43 8.31 -9.01
C THR A 86 7.96 6.94 -8.56
N ALA A 87 7.85 6.76 -7.25
CA ALA A 87 7.23 5.58 -6.64
C ALA A 87 6.57 6.03 -5.35
N ALA A 88 5.25 5.89 -5.21
CA ALA A 88 4.49 6.24 -3.99
C ALA A 88 4.93 7.57 -3.31
N PHE A 89 5.04 8.67 -4.07
CA PHE A 89 5.48 9.97 -3.56
C PHE A 89 4.42 10.70 -2.73
N GLY A 90 3.14 10.54 -3.06
CA GLY A 90 2.02 11.10 -2.29
C GLY A 90 1.74 12.58 -2.54
N GLN A 91 2.37 13.23 -3.51
CA GLN A 91 1.95 14.52 -4.04
C GLN A 91 1.79 14.45 -5.55
N PHE A 92 0.88 15.27 -6.09
CA PHE A 92 0.77 15.46 -7.54
C PHE A 92 1.99 16.21 -8.08
N LEU A 93 2.52 15.76 -9.21
CA LEU A 93 3.57 16.46 -9.94
C LEU A 93 2.93 17.53 -10.83
N PRO A 94 3.31 18.82 -10.70
CA PRO A 94 2.79 19.87 -11.56
C PRO A 94 3.24 19.66 -13.01
N SER A 95 2.38 19.98 -14.00
CA SER A 95 2.74 19.88 -15.42
C SER A 95 4.02 20.64 -15.75
N LYS A 96 4.22 21.84 -15.19
CA LYS A 96 5.47 22.61 -15.37
C LYS A 96 6.74 21.83 -15.00
N LEU A 97 6.68 20.93 -14.02
CA LEU A 97 7.81 20.07 -13.66
C LEU A 97 7.94 18.90 -14.64
N LEU A 98 6.84 18.26 -15.01
CA LEU A 98 6.83 17.17 -15.98
C LEU A 98 7.36 17.64 -17.34
N ASP A 99 6.89 18.79 -17.82
CA ASP A 99 7.25 19.40 -19.10
C ASP A 99 8.70 19.92 -19.13
N SER A 100 9.39 19.98 -17.98
CA SER A 100 10.79 20.41 -17.88
C SER A 100 11.80 19.28 -18.02
N MET A 101 11.32 18.05 -18.18
CA MET A 101 12.12 16.82 -18.23
C MET A 101 11.88 16.11 -19.56
N ASP A 102 12.85 15.34 -20.04
CA ASP A 102 12.70 14.55 -21.27
C ASP A 102 11.70 13.40 -21.05
N PHE A 103 11.62 12.88 -19.82
CA PHE A 103 10.62 11.89 -19.42
C PHE A 103 10.30 11.94 -17.93
N ALA A 104 9.12 11.44 -17.57
CA ALA A 104 8.75 11.18 -16.19
C ALA A 104 7.96 9.86 -16.12
N VAL A 105 8.42 8.94 -15.26
CA VAL A 105 7.79 7.62 -15.09
C VAL A 105 7.38 7.37 -13.64
N ASN A 106 6.34 6.55 -13.46
CA ASN A 106 5.88 6.09 -12.17
C ASN A 106 5.93 4.57 -12.07
N VAL A 107 6.39 4.08 -10.92
CA VAL A 107 6.31 2.66 -10.51
C VAL A 107 5.00 2.48 -9.74
N HIS A 108 3.94 2.09 -10.45
CA HIS A 108 2.60 1.97 -9.88
C HIS A 108 2.30 0.55 -9.42
N ALA A 109 1.87 0.37 -8.17
CA ALA A 109 1.68 -0.95 -7.56
C ALA A 109 0.31 -1.61 -7.92
N SER A 110 -0.06 -1.55 -9.19
CA SER A 110 -1.15 -2.34 -9.76
C SER A 110 -0.86 -2.76 -11.20
N LEU A 111 -1.70 -3.67 -11.71
CA LEU A 111 -1.79 -3.97 -13.14
C LEU A 111 -2.75 -2.99 -13.80
N LEU A 112 -2.23 -1.83 -14.22
CA LEU A 112 -3.02 -0.84 -14.95
C LEU A 112 -3.63 -1.45 -16.23
N PRO A 113 -4.84 -0.98 -16.63
CA PRO A 113 -5.58 0.18 -16.12
C PRO A 113 -6.40 -0.04 -14.83
N LYS A 114 -6.38 -1.23 -14.24
CA LYS A 114 -7.05 -1.49 -12.96
C LYS A 114 -6.33 -0.80 -11.80
N HIS A 115 -7.09 -0.40 -10.79
CA HIS A 115 -6.61 0.19 -9.53
C HIS A 115 -5.76 1.46 -9.69
N ARG A 116 -6.22 2.43 -10.50
CA ARG A 116 -5.69 3.80 -10.44
C ARG A 116 -5.94 4.40 -9.06
N GLY A 117 -4.97 5.06 -8.44
CA GLY A 117 -5.12 5.77 -7.17
C GLY A 117 -4.13 5.36 -6.08
N GLY A 118 -4.40 5.80 -4.85
CA GLY A 118 -3.44 5.77 -3.75
C GLY A 118 -3.33 4.45 -2.96
N ALA A 119 -4.29 3.53 -3.07
CA ALA A 119 -4.29 2.29 -2.30
C ALA A 119 -4.50 1.00 -3.14
N PRO A 120 -3.81 0.83 -4.28
CA PRO A 120 -4.06 -0.31 -5.18
C PRO A 120 -3.89 -1.67 -4.50
N ILE A 121 -2.86 -1.84 -3.68
CA ILE A 121 -2.57 -3.10 -2.98
C ILE A 121 -3.69 -3.46 -1.99
N HIS A 122 -4.23 -2.48 -1.26
CA HIS A 122 -5.36 -2.70 -0.37
C HIS A 122 -6.57 -3.20 -1.15
N TYR A 123 -6.92 -2.52 -2.23
CA TYR A 123 -8.11 -2.87 -3.00
C TYR A 123 -7.98 -4.21 -3.72
N ALA A 124 -6.81 -4.58 -4.25
CA ALA A 124 -6.59 -5.89 -4.84
C ALA A 124 -6.89 -7.02 -3.83
N LEU A 125 -6.43 -6.88 -2.59
CA LEU A 125 -6.73 -7.83 -1.50
C LEU A 125 -8.20 -7.82 -1.10
N ILE A 126 -8.79 -6.63 -0.90
CA ILE A 126 -10.19 -6.45 -0.45
C ILE A 126 -11.17 -7.01 -1.48
N GLN A 127 -10.92 -6.78 -2.78
CA GLN A 127 -11.75 -7.25 -3.88
C GLN A 127 -11.55 -8.73 -4.19
N GLY A 128 -10.47 -9.33 -3.67
CA GLY A 128 -10.20 -10.75 -3.82
C GLY A 128 -9.58 -11.10 -5.17
N ASP A 129 -8.74 -10.22 -5.69
CA ASP A 129 -7.98 -10.50 -6.91
C ASP A 129 -7.06 -11.70 -6.72
N GLU A 130 -6.84 -12.44 -7.82
CA GLU A 130 -5.95 -13.61 -7.84
C GLU A 130 -4.49 -13.23 -8.06
N GLU A 131 -4.24 -12.04 -8.62
CA GLU A 131 -2.91 -11.52 -8.90
C GLU A 131 -2.81 -10.04 -8.55
N ALA A 132 -1.61 -9.63 -8.13
CA ALA A 132 -1.20 -8.24 -8.01
C ALA A 132 -0.03 -8.00 -8.98
N GLY A 133 0.34 -6.75 -9.18
CA GLY A 133 1.49 -6.46 -10.02
C GLY A 133 1.94 -5.03 -9.95
N VAL A 134 2.93 -4.73 -10.78
CA VAL A 134 3.47 -3.39 -10.96
C VAL A 134 3.39 -3.04 -12.44
N THR A 135 2.98 -1.81 -12.72
CA THR A 135 3.10 -1.19 -14.03
C THR A 135 4.07 -0.02 -13.95
N ILE A 136 5.05 0.04 -14.86
CA ILE A 136 5.82 1.25 -15.13
C ILE A 136 5.02 2.03 -16.17
N MET A 137 4.67 3.27 -15.88
CA MET A 137 3.89 4.12 -16.78
C MET A 137 4.49 5.52 -16.90
N GLU A 138 4.18 6.20 -17.99
CA GLU A 138 4.41 7.63 -18.12
C GLU A 138 3.56 8.43 -17.12
N MET A 139 4.07 9.57 -16.68
CA MET A 139 3.32 10.48 -15.83
C MET A 139 2.63 11.54 -16.65
N VAL A 140 1.31 11.63 -16.47
CA VAL A 140 0.46 12.71 -17.00
C VAL A 140 -0.22 13.44 -15.85
N LYS A 141 -0.88 14.56 -16.16
CA LYS A 141 -1.61 15.35 -15.15
C LYS A 141 -2.76 14.57 -14.52
N GLU A 142 -3.42 13.71 -15.29
CA GLU A 142 -4.47 12.84 -14.79
C GLU A 142 -3.86 11.68 -13.98
N MET A 143 -4.46 11.38 -12.83
CA MET A 143 -3.97 10.40 -11.88
C MET A 143 -3.87 9.01 -12.52
N ASP A 144 -2.65 8.47 -12.55
CA ASP A 144 -2.32 7.12 -13.01
C ASP A 144 -2.87 6.76 -14.39
N ALA A 145 -2.95 7.76 -15.28
CA ALA A 145 -3.61 7.66 -16.59
C ALA A 145 -2.65 7.64 -17.78
N GLY A 146 -1.33 7.74 -17.54
CA GLY A 146 -0.34 7.75 -18.61
C GLY A 146 -0.17 6.39 -19.26
N ASP A 147 0.50 6.39 -20.40
CA ASP A 147 0.70 5.18 -21.20
C ASP A 147 1.64 4.21 -20.48
N MET A 148 1.35 2.92 -20.61
CA MET A 148 2.02 1.85 -19.89
C MET A 148 3.27 1.40 -20.63
N ILE A 149 4.42 1.46 -19.98
CA ILE A 149 5.72 1.07 -20.55
C ILE A 149 5.93 -0.43 -20.40
N SER A 150 5.67 -0.96 -19.20
CA SER A 150 5.87 -2.37 -18.89
C SER A 150 5.04 -2.80 -17.68
N ARG A 151 4.77 -4.09 -17.55
CA ARG A 151 4.02 -4.65 -16.42
C ARG A 151 4.52 -6.04 -16.03
N ARG A 152 4.39 -6.38 -14.75
CA ARG A 152 4.71 -7.72 -14.21
C ARG A 152 3.74 -8.07 -13.08
N SER A 153 3.21 -9.30 -13.10
CA SER A 153 2.30 -9.80 -12.07
C SER A 153 2.94 -10.87 -11.17
N ILE A 154 2.35 -11.04 -9.99
CA ILE A 154 2.61 -12.10 -9.02
C ILE A 154 1.27 -12.62 -8.47
N PRO A 155 1.15 -13.90 -8.12
CA PRO A 155 -0.07 -14.43 -7.51
C PRO A 155 -0.28 -13.84 -6.11
N ILE A 156 -1.55 -13.63 -5.74
CA ILE A 156 -1.99 -13.32 -4.38
C ILE A 156 -2.39 -14.63 -3.70
N THR A 157 -1.76 -14.94 -2.57
CA THR A 157 -2.08 -16.15 -1.78
C THR A 157 -2.95 -15.83 -0.57
N ASP A 158 -3.52 -16.85 0.09
CA ASP A 158 -4.29 -16.66 1.33
C ASP A 158 -3.37 -16.26 2.50
N GLU A 159 -2.07 -16.51 2.39
CA GLU A 159 -1.04 -16.06 3.34
C GLU A 159 -0.69 -14.57 3.16
N ASP A 160 -1.11 -13.94 2.05
CA ASP A 160 -0.78 -12.55 1.76
C ASP A 160 -1.68 -11.54 2.48
N ASN A 161 -1.04 -10.49 2.98
CA ASN A 161 -1.66 -9.27 3.47
C ASN A 161 -1.04 -8.05 2.78
N VAL A 162 -1.53 -6.85 3.09
CA VAL A 162 -1.00 -5.61 2.48
C VAL A 162 0.50 -5.48 2.73
N GLY A 163 0.97 -5.75 3.95
CA GLY A 163 2.38 -5.67 4.29
C GLY A 163 3.25 -6.60 3.43
N THR A 164 2.87 -7.87 3.32
CA THR A 164 3.65 -8.85 2.53
C THR A 164 3.61 -8.52 1.05
N LEU A 165 2.47 -8.10 0.50
CA LEU A 165 2.39 -7.67 -0.90
C LEU A 165 3.18 -6.39 -1.15
N PHE A 166 3.23 -5.46 -0.20
CA PHE A 166 4.03 -4.24 -0.32
C PHE A 166 5.52 -4.57 -0.48
N GLU A 167 6.05 -5.48 0.33
CA GLU A 167 7.43 -5.96 0.23
C GLU A 167 7.70 -6.71 -1.08
N LYS A 168 6.81 -7.65 -1.46
CA LYS A 168 6.94 -8.41 -2.70
C LYS A 168 6.90 -7.50 -3.93
N LEU A 169 5.93 -6.59 -4.01
CA LEU A 169 5.76 -5.69 -5.15
C LEU A 169 6.86 -4.63 -5.23
N ALA A 170 7.47 -4.23 -4.11
CA ALA A 170 8.62 -3.33 -4.13
C ALA A 170 9.80 -3.93 -4.89
N LEU A 171 10.06 -5.23 -4.70
CA LEU A 171 11.09 -5.96 -5.44
C LEU A 171 10.71 -6.10 -6.91
N VAL A 172 9.47 -6.50 -7.20
CA VAL A 172 8.94 -6.60 -8.57
C VAL A 172 9.07 -5.28 -9.31
N GLY A 173 8.70 -4.17 -8.68
CA GLY A 173 8.74 -2.85 -9.28
C GLY A 173 10.15 -2.32 -9.50
N ARG A 174 11.06 -2.56 -8.54
CA ARG A 174 12.49 -2.28 -8.72
C ARG A 174 13.04 -3.01 -9.93
N ASP A 175 12.86 -4.33 -9.98
CA ASP A 175 13.43 -5.17 -11.04
C ASP A 175 12.84 -4.80 -12.41
N LEU A 176 11.51 -4.63 -12.48
CA LEU A 176 10.83 -4.22 -13.70
C LEU A 176 11.30 -2.86 -14.21
N LEU A 177 11.51 -1.89 -13.31
CA LEU A 177 12.04 -0.58 -13.68
C LEU A 177 13.45 -0.71 -14.27
N LEU A 178 14.37 -1.40 -13.59
CA LEU A 178 15.75 -1.58 -14.04
C LEU A 178 15.85 -2.34 -15.37
N ASP A 179 14.96 -3.32 -15.58
CA ASP A 179 14.91 -4.11 -16.80
C ASP A 179 14.46 -3.26 -18.01
N THR A 180 13.56 -2.30 -17.80
CA THR A 180 12.85 -1.64 -18.91
C THR A 180 13.21 -0.18 -19.15
N LEU A 181 13.68 0.55 -18.13
CA LEU A 181 13.88 2.00 -18.22
C LEU A 181 14.88 2.40 -19.32
N SER A 182 15.99 1.67 -19.48
CA SER A 182 16.99 1.97 -20.51
C SER A 182 16.45 1.80 -21.95
N ALA A 183 15.72 0.72 -22.22
CA ALA A 183 15.11 0.44 -23.52
C ALA A 183 13.98 1.43 -23.84
N TYR A 184 13.22 1.85 -22.81
CA TYR A 184 12.25 2.94 -22.94
C TYR A 184 12.91 4.27 -23.33
N ILE A 185 13.98 4.67 -22.61
CA ILE A 185 14.73 5.91 -22.93
C ILE A 185 15.33 5.86 -24.35
N ALA A 186 15.78 4.68 -24.80
CA ALA A 186 16.30 4.48 -26.15
C ALA A 186 15.21 4.47 -27.24
N GLY A 187 13.92 4.52 -26.88
CA GLY A 187 12.79 4.44 -27.81
C GLY A 187 12.51 3.04 -28.36
N GLU A 188 13.09 2.00 -27.74
CA GLU A 188 12.89 0.59 -28.13
C GLU A 188 11.57 0.04 -27.58
N ILE A 189 11.11 0.55 -26.44
CA ILE A 189 9.79 0.26 -25.88
C ILE A 189 8.86 1.43 -26.19
N LYS A 190 7.74 1.12 -26.86
CA LYS A 190 6.67 2.09 -27.09
C LYS A 190 5.60 1.93 -26.01
N PRO A 191 5.29 3.00 -25.25
CA PRO A 191 4.20 2.96 -24.29
C PRO A 191 2.86 2.59 -24.94
N GLU A 192 2.05 1.82 -24.21
CA GLU A 192 0.72 1.39 -24.62
C GLU A 192 -0.36 2.21 -23.91
N PRO A 193 -1.31 2.82 -24.64
CA PRO A 193 -2.38 3.58 -24.01
C PRO A 193 -3.30 2.67 -23.21
N GLN A 194 -3.77 3.18 -22.07
CA GLN A 194 -4.70 2.47 -21.20
C GLN A 194 -6.10 2.37 -21.84
N ASP A 195 -6.70 1.17 -21.83
CA ASP A 195 -8.09 0.94 -22.25
C ASP A 195 -9.06 1.55 -21.21
N PRO A 196 -9.82 2.61 -21.55
CA PRO A 196 -10.73 3.28 -20.61
C PRO A 196 -11.83 2.36 -20.08
N SER A 197 -12.19 1.30 -20.81
CA SER A 197 -13.24 0.36 -20.40
C SER A 197 -12.83 -0.57 -19.25
N GLN A 198 -11.53 -0.69 -18.98
CA GLN A 198 -10.96 -1.55 -17.94
C GLN A 198 -10.51 -0.76 -16.70
N VAL A 199 -10.68 0.55 -16.70
CA VAL A 199 -10.26 1.42 -15.59
C VAL A 199 -11.08 1.14 -14.33
N THR A 200 -10.38 0.87 -13.23
CA THR A 200 -10.97 0.86 -11.88
C THR A 200 -10.15 1.77 -10.97
N PHE A 201 -10.77 2.27 -9.90
CA PHE A 201 -10.13 3.19 -8.96
C PHE A 201 -9.95 2.58 -7.58
N SER A 202 -8.86 2.97 -6.92
CA SER A 202 -8.45 2.55 -5.59
C SER A 202 -8.02 3.79 -4.79
N PRO A 203 -8.97 4.62 -4.34
CA PRO A 203 -8.67 5.81 -3.56
C PRO A 203 -8.04 5.46 -2.21
N ASN A 204 -7.61 6.45 -1.45
CA ASN A 204 -7.15 6.18 -0.09
C ASN A 204 -8.30 5.59 0.76
N ILE A 205 -7.98 4.55 1.53
CA ILE A 205 -8.93 3.89 2.44
C ILE A 205 -9.49 4.91 3.43
N LYS A 206 -10.82 5.00 3.50
CA LYS A 206 -11.50 5.87 4.45
C LYS A 206 -11.73 5.17 5.80
N PRO A 207 -11.85 5.93 6.90
CA PRO A 207 -12.11 5.35 8.23
C PRO A 207 -13.36 4.45 8.29
N GLU A 208 -14.38 4.75 7.50
CA GLU A 208 -15.63 3.97 7.46
C GLU A 208 -15.43 2.60 6.81
N GLU A 209 -14.52 2.50 5.84
CA GLU A 209 -14.17 1.24 5.18
C GLU A 209 -13.38 0.32 6.12
N GLU A 210 -12.74 0.84 7.17
CA GLU A 210 -12.04 0.03 8.17
C GLU A 210 -12.99 -0.83 9.01
N LYS A 211 -14.29 -0.50 9.06
CA LYS A 211 -15.28 -1.21 9.86
C LYS A 211 -15.73 -2.48 9.14
N LEU A 212 -15.69 -3.60 9.85
CA LEU A 212 -16.19 -4.88 9.38
C LEU A 212 -17.71 -4.89 9.46
N ASP A 213 -18.33 -5.30 8.36
CA ASP A 213 -19.77 -5.57 8.28
C ASP A 213 -19.99 -7.09 8.31
N TRP A 214 -20.42 -7.61 9.45
CA TRP A 214 -20.63 -9.04 9.65
C TRP A 214 -21.67 -9.66 8.71
N ASN A 215 -22.49 -8.85 8.02
CA ASN A 215 -23.42 -9.30 6.99
C ASN A 215 -22.75 -9.69 5.66
N LYS A 216 -21.42 -9.56 5.56
CA LYS A 216 -20.64 -10.08 4.43
C LYS A 216 -20.28 -11.54 4.63
N SER A 217 -19.86 -12.22 3.56
CA SER A 217 -19.32 -13.59 3.65
C SER A 217 -18.01 -13.65 4.43
N ASN A 218 -17.64 -14.82 4.94
CA ASN A 218 -16.34 -15.02 5.60
C ASN A 218 -15.15 -14.68 4.68
N ARG A 219 -15.24 -14.97 3.37
CA ARG A 219 -14.20 -14.66 2.38
C ARG A 219 -14.04 -13.16 2.17
N GLN A 220 -15.13 -12.41 2.08
CA GLN A 220 -15.08 -10.94 1.97
C GLN A 220 -14.47 -10.30 3.21
N LEU A 221 -14.84 -10.76 4.42
CA LEU A 221 -14.27 -10.22 5.65
C LEU A 221 -12.81 -10.63 5.85
N PHE A 222 -12.44 -11.86 5.48
CA PHE A 222 -11.06 -12.32 5.44
C PHE A 222 -10.20 -11.42 4.53
N ASN A 223 -10.68 -11.15 3.32
CA ASN A 223 -10.05 -10.24 2.36
C ASN A 223 -9.93 -8.81 2.90
N GLN A 224 -10.96 -8.30 3.57
CA GLN A 224 -10.90 -6.98 4.22
C GLN A 224 -9.87 -6.93 5.35
N ILE A 225 -9.80 -7.97 6.19
CA ILE A 225 -8.85 -8.06 7.31
C ILE A 225 -7.40 -8.05 6.79
N ARG A 226 -7.06 -8.94 5.85
CA ARG A 226 -5.71 -9.01 5.27
C ARG A 226 -5.39 -7.79 4.39
N GLY A 227 -6.40 -7.25 3.72
CA GLY A 227 -6.37 -6.01 2.94
C GLY A 227 -6.20 -4.74 3.78
N MET A 228 -6.15 -4.85 5.11
CA MET A 228 -5.91 -3.73 6.03
C MET A 228 -4.78 -4.04 7.04
N ASN A 229 -4.07 -5.15 6.89
CA ASN A 229 -2.98 -5.56 7.78
C ASN A 229 -1.63 -5.28 7.09
N PRO A 230 -0.72 -4.49 7.69
CA PRO A 230 -0.69 -4.01 9.09
C PRO A 230 -1.32 -2.65 9.33
N TRP A 231 -1.82 -1.98 8.30
CA TRP A 231 -2.45 -0.67 8.37
C TRP A 231 -3.55 -0.53 7.32
N PRO A 232 -4.70 0.11 7.64
CA PRO A 232 -5.08 0.78 8.91
C PRO A 232 -5.63 -0.15 10.01
N VAL A 233 -5.75 -1.44 9.70
CA VAL A 233 -6.32 -2.53 10.50
C VAL A 233 -7.84 -2.47 10.56
N ALA A 234 -8.48 -3.54 10.07
CA ALA A 234 -9.91 -3.72 10.16
C ALA A 234 -10.39 -3.78 11.62
N HIS A 235 -11.59 -3.29 11.88
CA HIS A 235 -12.16 -3.27 13.22
C HIS A 235 -13.66 -3.53 13.25
N THR A 236 -14.15 -3.94 14.40
CA THR A 236 -15.56 -4.11 14.74
C THR A 236 -15.80 -3.56 16.15
N PHE A 237 -17.00 -3.72 16.67
CA PHE A 237 -17.31 -3.49 18.08
C PHE A 237 -17.57 -4.81 18.81
N LEU A 238 -17.27 -4.83 20.10
CA LEU A 238 -17.59 -5.89 21.04
C LEU A 238 -18.00 -5.22 22.35
N LYS A 239 -19.26 -5.41 22.77
CA LYS A 239 -19.84 -4.72 23.95
C LYS A 239 -19.71 -3.20 23.88
N GLY A 240 -19.84 -2.62 22.68
CA GLY A 240 -19.71 -1.19 22.42
C GLY A 240 -18.27 -0.66 22.29
N ASP A 241 -17.26 -1.47 22.61
CA ASP A 241 -15.86 -1.07 22.52
C ASP A 241 -15.24 -1.45 21.16
N ARG A 242 -14.40 -0.56 20.61
CA ARG A 242 -13.66 -0.82 19.36
C ARG A 242 -12.72 -2.01 19.53
N PHE A 243 -12.79 -2.94 18.59
CA PHE A 243 -12.05 -4.19 18.59
C PHE A 243 -11.39 -4.41 17.22
N LYS A 244 -10.07 -4.32 17.16
CA LYS A 244 -9.31 -4.52 15.92
C LYS A 244 -9.02 -5.99 15.68
N ILE A 245 -9.09 -6.42 14.41
CA ILE A 245 -8.77 -7.77 13.97
C ILE A 245 -7.64 -7.67 12.96
N TYR A 246 -6.51 -8.31 13.25
CA TYR A 246 -5.33 -8.33 12.39
C TYR A 246 -5.30 -9.58 11.51
N GLU A 247 -5.68 -10.72 12.08
CA GLU A 247 -5.64 -12.01 11.40
C GLU A 247 -6.85 -12.85 11.79
N ALA A 248 -7.48 -13.46 10.79
CA ALA A 248 -8.56 -14.42 10.93
C ALA A 248 -8.47 -15.43 9.79
N LEU A 249 -9.06 -16.62 9.96
CA LEU A 249 -9.17 -17.63 8.91
C LEU A 249 -10.65 -17.91 8.59
N PRO A 250 -11.03 -18.04 7.31
CA PRO A 250 -12.35 -18.50 6.94
C PRO A 250 -12.52 -19.96 7.37
N VAL A 251 -13.64 -20.25 8.03
CA VAL A 251 -14.04 -21.60 8.44
C VAL A 251 -15.53 -21.80 8.13
N GLU A 252 -15.97 -23.05 8.15
CA GLU A 252 -17.39 -23.37 8.08
C GLU A 252 -18.09 -22.99 9.39
N GLY A 253 -19.36 -22.59 9.30
CA GLY A 253 -20.15 -22.19 10.44
C GLY A 253 -21.47 -21.55 10.01
N GLN A 254 -22.49 -21.67 10.85
CA GLN A 254 -23.80 -21.08 10.63
C GLN A 254 -24.32 -20.50 11.93
N GLY A 255 -24.77 -19.25 11.86
CA GLY A 255 -25.38 -18.51 12.96
C GLY A 255 -25.78 -17.12 12.48
N ASN A 256 -26.15 -16.24 13.40
CA ASN A 256 -26.45 -14.86 13.03
C ASN A 256 -25.15 -14.09 12.76
N PRO A 257 -25.10 -13.18 11.78
CA PRO A 257 -23.95 -12.30 11.57
C PRO A 257 -23.41 -11.68 12.86
N GLY A 258 -22.12 -11.88 13.13
CA GLY A 258 -21.42 -11.38 14.31
C GLY A 258 -21.52 -12.28 15.55
N GLU A 259 -22.33 -13.34 15.52
CA GLU A 259 -22.53 -14.25 16.64
C GLU A 259 -21.29 -15.11 16.93
N ILE A 260 -20.89 -15.18 18.20
CA ILE A 260 -19.85 -16.09 18.66
C ILE A 260 -20.42 -17.52 18.66
N LEU A 261 -19.93 -18.37 17.77
CA LEU A 261 -20.34 -19.76 17.60
C LEU A 261 -19.62 -20.71 18.55
N SER A 262 -18.32 -20.51 18.75
CA SER A 262 -17.50 -21.34 19.62
C SER A 262 -16.43 -20.53 20.34
N ILE A 263 -16.15 -20.95 21.57
CA ILE A 263 -15.04 -20.47 22.38
C ILE A 263 -14.27 -21.70 22.86
N GLY A 264 -13.03 -21.85 22.39
CA GLY A 264 -12.09 -22.88 22.81
C GLY A 264 -10.85 -22.28 23.49
N LYS A 265 -9.87 -23.11 23.86
CA LYS A 265 -8.63 -22.63 24.52
C LYS A 265 -7.79 -21.68 23.64
N LYS A 266 -7.87 -21.85 22.31
CA LYS A 266 -7.11 -21.09 21.31
C LYS A 266 -7.99 -20.71 20.11
N GLU A 267 -9.29 -20.69 20.31
CA GLU A 267 -10.25 -20.57 19.22
C GLU A 267 -11.40 -19.66 19.64
N LEU A 268 -11.71 -18.70 18.77
CA LEU A 268 -12.92 -17.90 18.81
C LEU A 268 -13.48 -17.86 17.40
N ILE A 269 -14.63 -18.51 17.19
CA ILE A 269 -15.31 -18.56 15.90
C ILE A 269 -16.49 -17.59 15.92
N VAL A 270 -16.55 -16.71 14.93
CA VAL A 270 -17.61 -15.70 14.78
C VAL A 270 -18.32 -15.91 13.46
N ALA A 271 -19.64 -16.09 13.50
CA ALA A 271 -20.48 -16.24 12.33
C ALA A 271 -20.46 -14.98 11.46
N THR A 272 -20.54 -15.18 10.15
CA THR A 272 -20.77 -14.13 9.16
C THR A 272 -22.09 -14.42 8.44
N ALA A 273 -22.45 -13.66 7.41
CA ALA A 273 -23.65 -14.01 6.61
C ALA A 273 -23.50 -15.35 5.87
N GLN A 274 -22.27 -15.75 5.55
CA GLN A 274 -21.97 -17.05 4.93
C GLN A 274 -20.64 -17.58 5.47
N GLY A 275 -20.72 -18.69 6.20
CA GLY A 275 -19.59 -19.28 6.91
C GLY A 275 -19.29 -18.55 8.22
N ALA A 276 -18.07 -18.71 8.70
CA ALA A 276 -17.59 -18.06 9.90
C ALA A 276 -16.09 -17.69 9.78
N LEU A 277 -15.62 -16.88 10.72
CA LEU A 277 -14.21 -16.51 10.89
C LEU A 277 -13.66 -17.05 12.20
N SER A 278 -12.52 -17.75 12.14
CA SER A 278 -11.71 -18.10 13.30
C SER A 278 -10.70 -16.98 13.55
N LEU A 279 -10.92 -16.17 14.58
CA LEU A 279 -10.04 -15.05 14.91
C LEU A 279 -8.69 -15.56 15.45
N LYS A 280 -7.58 -15.03 14.94
CA LYS A 280 -6.22 -15.46 15.31
C LYS A 280 -5.47 -14.39 16.08
N GLN A 281 -5.56 -13.14 15.63
CA GLN A 281 -4.81 -12.03 16.19
C GLN A 281 -5.67 -10.78 16.27
N VAL A 282 -5.75 -10.20 17.46
CA VAL A 282 -6.74 -9.18 17.81
C VAL A 282 -6.13 -8.09 18.66
N GLN A 283 -6.84 -6.96 18.77
CA GLN A 283 -6.48 -5.88 19.68
C GLN A 283 -7.76 -5.22 20.24
N PRO A 284 -8.14 -5.58 21.48
CA PRO A 284 -9.20 -4.90 22.21
C PRO A 284 -8.84 -3.43 22.49
N ALA A 285 -9.86 -2.58 22.69
CA ALA A 285 -9.68 -1.18 23.05
C ALA A 285 -8.72 -1.01 24.25
N GLY A 286 -7.75 -0.11 24.11
CA GLY A 286 -6.76 0.18 25.16
C GLY A 286 -5.73 -0.92 25.44
N LYS A 287 -5.75 -2.05 24.71
CA LYS A 287 -4.83 -3.18 24.91
C LYS A 287 -3.77 -3.27 23.80
N PRO A 288 -2.63 -3.93 24.05
CA PRO A 288 -1.70 -4.29 22.99
C PRO A 288 -2.32 -5.33 22.04
N LYS A 289 -1.76 -5.41 20.84
CA LYS A 289 -1.99 -6.50 19.88
C LYS A 289 -1.62 -7.84 20.54
N MET A 290 -2.46 -8.86 20.42
CA MET A 290 -2.27 -10.17 21.05
C MET A 290 -2.85 -11.31 20.22
N ASP A 291 -2.40 -12.53 20.48
CA ASP A 291 -3.03 -13.74 19.94
C ASP A 291 -4.39 -14.01 20.61
N ILE A 292 -5.22 -14.82 19.96
CA ILE A 292 -6.57 -15.12 20.45
C ILE A 292 -6.57 -15.87 21.79
N ALA A 293 -5.57 -16.72 22.05
CA ALA A 293 -5.46 -17.47 23.29
C ALA A 293 -5.22 -16.53 24.50
N SER A 294 -4.35 -15.55 24.34
CA SER A 294 -4.05 -14.52 25.33
C SER A 294 -5.26 -13.63 25.59
N PHE A 295 -6.00 -13.29 24.53
CA PHE A 295 -7.27 -12.57 24.66
C PHE A 295 -8.28 -13.36 25.51
N LEU A 296 -8.51 -14.64 25.19
CA LEU A 296 -9.47 -15.50 25.89
C LEU A 296 -9.08 -15.81 27.34
N ASN A 297 -7.79 -15.96 27.64
CA ASN A 297 -7.29 -16.13 29.02
C ASN A 297 -7.35 -14.85 29.85
N GLY A 298 -7.39 -13.69 29.19
CA GLY A 298 -7.37 -12.37 29.82
C GLY A 298 -8.73 -11.68 29.78
N VAL A 299 -8.80 -10.61 28.99
CA VAL A 299 -9.98 -9.71 28.95
C VAL A 299 -11.20 -10.35 28.27
N GLY A 300 -11.01 -11.38 27.46
CA GLY A 300 -12.07 -12.15 26.80
C GLY A 300 -12.64 -13.30 27.63
N ARG A 301 -12.16 -13.53 28.87
CA ARG A 301 -12.55 -14.69 29.70
C ARG A 301 -14.04 -14.78 30.03
N THR A 302 -14.75 -13.65 29.95
CA THR A 302 -16.18 -13.54 30.27
C THR A 302 -17.07 -13.60 29.04
N LEU A 303 -16.48 -13.78 27.85
CA LEU A 303 -17.28 -14.00 26.63
C LEU A 303 -18.01 -15.33 26.73
N THR A 304 -19.24 -15.33 26.25
CA THR A 304 -20.06 -16.53 26.12
C THR A 304 -20.47 -16.73 24.67
N VAL A 305 -20.71 -17.99 24.30
CA VAL A 305 -21.33 -18.34 23.01
C VAL A 305 -22.69 -17.66 22.92
N GLY A 306 -23.01 -17.13 21.73
CA GLY A 306 -24.22 -16.35 21.47
C GLY A 306 -24.07 -14.84 21.66
N GLU A 307 -23.03 -14.35 22.35
CA GLU A 307 -22.67 -12.93 22.31
C GLU A 307 -22.30 -12.51 20.87
N ARG A 308 -22.38 -11.21 20.57
CA ARG A 308 -22.19 -10.70 19.21
C ARG A 308 -21.13 -9.61 19.11
N PHE A 309 -20.36 -9.69 18.02
CA PHE A 309 -19.61 -8.58 17.46
C PHE A 309 -20.50 -7.75 16.54
N GLY A 310 -20.22 -6.46 16.44
CA GLY A 310 -21.04 -5.50 15.73
C GLY A 310 -21.59 -4.44 16.68
N ASP A 311 -22.40 -3.53 16.12
CA ASP A 311 -23.08 -2.48 16.89
C ASP A 311 -24.14 -3.06 17.84
#